data_AF-A0A060CDY8-F1
#
_entry.id   AF-A0A060CDY8-F1
#
_cell.length_a   1.000
_cell.length_b   1.000
_cell.length_c   1.000
_cell.angle_alpha   90.00
_cell.angle_beta   90.00
_cell.angle_gamma   90.00
#
_symmetry.space_group_name_H-M   'P 1'
#
loop_
_entity.id
_entity.type
_entity.pdbx_description
1 polymer ?
#
loop_
_entity_poly.entity_id
_entity_poly.type
_entity_poly.pdbx_seq_one_letter_code
_entity_poly.pdbx_strand_id
1 'polypeptide(L)' 'MRPGRNVVDVSIRDASKGTALARLARDADVTVFAGDDVTDEDAFAVMRDGDVSIKVGAGETRARYRVADVTDVAAAL' A
#
# COMPACT_ATOMS: atom_id res chain seq x y z
N MET A 1 12.47 28.89 -4.88
CA MET A 1 11.30 28.90 -5.79
C MET A 1 11.63 28.01 -6.99
N ARG A 2 11.01 26.82 -7.07
CA ARG A 2 10.97 25.95 -8.25
C ARG A 2 9.49 25.72 -8.55
N PRO A 3 9.01 25.78 -9.80
CA PRO A 3 7.58 25.75 -10.08
C PRO A 3 7.08 24.30 -10.02
N GLY A 4 6.50 23.92 -8.87
CA GLY A 4 5.64 22.75 -8.75
C GLY A 4 4.20 23.15 -9.05
N ARG A 5 3.60 22.53 -10.06
CA ARG A 5 2.18 22.73 -10.43
C ARG A 5 1.29 22.44 -9.21
N ASN A 6 0.53 23.45 -8.77
CA ASN A 6 -0.70 23.37 -7.97
C ASN A 6 -1.02 22.03 -7.29
N VAL A 7 -0.18 21.61 -6.35
CA VAL A 7 -0.52 20.56 -5.38
C VAL A 7 -0.32 21.18 -4.01
N VAL A 8 -1.43 21.39 -3.32
CA VAL A 8 -1.44 21.65 -1.89
C VAL A 8 -1.43 20.28 -1.24
N ASP A 9 -0.26 19.83 -0.81
CA ASP A 9 -0.13 18.60 -0.04
C ASP A 9 -0.48 18.90 1.42
N VAL A 10 -1.71 18.56 1.83
CA VAL A 10 -2.16 18.71 3.22
C VAL A 10 -1.68 17.49 3.98
N SER A 11 -0.49 17.60 4.57
CA SER A 11 0.06 16.58 5.45
C SER A 11 -0.72 16.59 6.78
N ILE A 12 -1.73 15.74 6.92
CA ILE A 12 -2.13 15.28 8.26
C ILE A 12 -0.96 14.41 8.73
N ARG A 13 -0.10 14.97 9.57
CA ARG A 13 1.16 14.33 10.01
C ARG A 13 1.00 12.99 10.73
N ASP A 14 -0.23 12.56 11.02
CA ASP A 14 -0.56 11.29 11.70
C ASP A 14 -1.29 10.27 10.80
N ALA A 15 -1.41 10.51 9.49
CA ALA A 15 -2.09 9.60 8.56
C ALA A 15 -1.09 8.92 7.62
N SER A 16 -0.79 7.64 7.88
CA SER A 16 -0.07 6.74 6.98
C SER A 16 -1.01 5.73 6.33
N LYS A 17 -0.60 5.11 5.22
CA LYS A 17 -1.37 4.01 4.61
C LYS A 17 -1.60 2.87 5.60
N GLY A 18 -0.61 2.56 6.46
CA GLY A 18 -0.76 1.59 7.55
C GLY A 18 -1.82 1.95 8.58
N THR A 19 -1.84 3.20 9.07
CA THR A 19 -2.87 3.63 10.02
C THR A 19 -4.26 3.70 9.40
N ALA A 20 -4.37 4.03 8.12
CA ALA A 20 -5.63 3.95 7.38
C ALA A 20 -6.11 2.49 7.20
N LEU A 21 -5.21 1.60 6.77
CA LEU A 21 -5.52 0.19 6.55
C LEU A 21 -5.96 -0.49 7.85
N ALA A 22 -5.25 -0.27 8.95
CA ALA A 22 -5.59 -0.84 10.25
C ALA A 22 -7.00 -0.43 10.73
N ARG A 23 -7.45 0.78 10.37
CA ARG A 23 -8.80 1.26 10.68
C ARG A 23 -9.86 0.60 9.79
N LEU A 24 -9.60 0.51 8.49
CA LEU A 24 -10.54 -0.05 7.51
C LEU A 24 -10.69 -1.57 7.63
N ALA A 25 -9.59 -2.28 7.86
CA ALA A 25 -9.52 -3.73 7.97
C ALA A 25 -9.97 -4.27 9.34
N ARG A 26 -10.42 -3.40 10.26
CA ARG A 26 -10.70 -3.76 11.65
C ARG A 26 -11.64 -4.97 11.75
N ASP A 27 -12.71 -4.93 10.97
CA ASP A 27 -13.81 -5.90 10.98
C ASP A 27 -13.83 -6.78 9.70
N ALA A 28 -12.75 -6.76 8.91
CA ALA A 28 -12.61 -7.63 7.74
C ALA A 28 -12.07 -9.00 8.13
N ASP A 29 -12.60 -10.06 7.51
CA ASP A 29 -12.11 -11.43 7.69
C ASP A 29 -10.73 -11.63 7.03
N VAL A 30 -10.54 -11.04 5.85
CA VAL A 30 -9.29 -11.05 5.08
C VAL A 30 -9.13 -9.71 4.37
N THR A 31 -7.91 -9.18 4.38
CA THR A 31 -7.55 -7.95 3.68
C THR A 31 -6.60 -8.25 2.51
N VAL A 32 -6.89 -7.66 1.36
CA VAL A 32 -6.01 -7.67 0.20
C VAL A 32 -5.53 -6.26 -0.07
N PHE A 33 -4.21 -6.07 -0.19
CA PHE A 33 -3.60 -4.78 -0.48
C PHE A 33 -2.50 -4.92 -1.53
N ALA A 34 -2.59 -4.13 -2.61
CA ALA A 34 -1.59 -4.07 -3.67
C ALA A 34 -1.00 -2.65 -3.74
N GLY A 35 0.33 -2.54 -3.73
CA GLY A 35 1.04 -1.25 -3.70
C GLY A 35 2.37 -1.29 -4.46
N ASP A 36 2.79 -0.16 -5.01
CA ASP A 36 3.98 -0.02 -5.85
C ASP A 36 5.06 0.89 -5.25
N ASP A 37 4.72 1.73 -4.28
CA ASP A 37 5.62 2.74 -3.73
C ASP A 37 6.21 2.37 -2.35
N VAL A 38 7.14 3.17 -1.86
CA VAL A 38 7.79 2.96 -0.55
C VAL A 38 6.83 3.20 0.62
N THR A 39 5.80 4.03 0.44
CA THR A 39 4.80 4.32 1.48
C THR A 39 3.81 3.15 1.68
N ASP A 40 3.65 2.28 0.69
CA ASP A 40 2.87 1.04 0.80
C ASP A 40 3.50 0.05 1.78
N GLU A 41 4.79 0.16 2.06
CA GLU A 41 5.47 -0.65 3.05
C GLU A 41 4.91 -0.46 4.47
N ASP A 42 4.40 0.73 4.78
CA ASP A 42 3.70 0.99 6.04
C ASP A 42 2.36 0.25 6.11
N ALA A 43 1.70 0.03 4.97
CA ALA A 43 0.48 -0.77 4.89
C ALA A 43 0.78 -2.26 5.05
N PHE A 44 1.79 -2.77 4.34
CA PHE A 44 2.21 -4.16 4.46
C PHE A 44 2.64 -4.54 5.88
N ALA A 45 3.30 -3.61 6.59
CA ALA A 45 3.79 -3.85 7.95
C ALA A 45 2.68 -4.09 9.00
N VAL A 46 1.45 -3.66 8.73
CA VAL A 46 0.32 -3.79 9.68
C VAL A 46 -0.67 -4.91 9.31
N MET A 47 -0.44 -5.61 8.19
CA MET A 47 -1.31 -6.69 7.73
C MET A 47 -1.12 -7.95 8.58
N ARG A 48 -2.23 -8.65 8.85
CA ARG A 48 -2.29 -9.82 9.72
C ARG A 48 -1.83 -11.08 8.99
N ASP A 49 -1.60 -12.15 9.73
CA ASP A 49 -1.44 -13.47 9.14
C ASP A 49 -2.74 -13.91 8.45
N GLY A 50 -2.64 -14.33 7.20
CA GLY A 50 -3.78 -14.65 6.33
C GLY A 50 -4.16 -13.55 5.35
N ASP A 51 -3.72 -12.30 5.58
CA ASP A 51 -3.92 -11.21 4.63
C ASP A 51 -2.97 -11.35 3.41
N VAL A 52 -3.40 -10.78 2.28
CA VAL A 52 -2.69 -10.85 1.00
C VAL A 52 -2.09 -9.48 0.66
N SER A 53 -0.77 -9.36 0.83
CA SER A 53 0.00 -8.18 0.43
C SER A 53 0.74 -8.43 -0.89
N ILE A 54 0.58 -7.52 -1.85
CA ILE A 54 1.17 -7.62 -3.20
C ILE A 54 2.01 -6.37 -3.50
N LYS A 55 3.31 -6.55 -3.75
CA LYS A 55 4.18 -5.51 -4.30
C LYS A 55 4.08 -5.48 -5.82
N VAL A 56 3.86 -4.31 -6.39
CA VAL A 56 3.94 -4.09 -7.84
C VAL A 56 5.34 -3.59 -8.19
N GLY A 57 5.99 -4.21 -9.16
CA GLY A 57 7.32 -3.82 -9.62
C GLY A 57 8.46 -4.28 -8.72
N ALA A 58 9.65 -3.75 -8.94
CA ALA A 58 10.88 -4.13 -8.25
C ALA A 58 11.06 -3.42 -6.87
N GLY A 59 12.14 -3.77 -6.17
CA GLY A 59 12.53 -3.16 -4.88
C GLY A 59 12.27 -4.05 -3.67
N GLU A 60 12.99 -3.82 -2.58
CA GLU A 60 12.74 -4.51 -1.31
C GLU A 60 11.32 -4.25 -0.81
N THR A 61 10.71 -5.27 -0.18
CA THR A 61 9.32 -5.16 0.26
C THR A 61 9.02 -6.13 1.41
N ARG A 62 8.07 -5.74 2.26
CA ARG A 62 7.40 -6.59 3.25
C ARG A 62 6.18 -7.33 2.69
N ALA A 63 5.80 -7.06 1.44
CA ALA A 63 4.70 -7.79 0.79
C ALA A 63 5.03 -9.29 0.65
N ARG A 64 4.01 -10.14 0.83
CA ARG A 64 4.15 -11.61 0.71
C ARG A 64 4.25 -12.05 -0.74
N TYR A 65 3.65 -11.29 -1.65
CA TYR A 65 3.62 -11.58 -3.08
C TYR A 65 4.13 -10.39 -3.89
N ARG A 66 4.53 -10.66 -5.14
CA ARG A 66 4.99 -9.64 -6.08
C ARG A 66 4.46 -9.91 -7.48
N VAL A 67 4.11 -8.84 -8.17
CA VAL A 67 3.83 -8.84 -9.61
C VAL A 67 4.74 -7.86 -10.35
N ALA A 68 4.93 -8.03 -11.66
CA ALA A 68 5.87 -7.20 -12.41
C ALA A 68 5.33 -5.80 -12.68
N ASP A 69 4.03 -5.70 -13.00
CA ASP A 69 3.37 -4.42 -13.25
C ASP A 69 1.90 -4.42 -12.81
N VAL A 70 1.22 -3.28 -13.01
CA VAL A 70 -0.15 -3.09 -12.55
C VAL A 70 -1.16 -3.96 -13.30
N THR A 71 -0.86 -4.36 -14.55
CA THR A 71 -1.76 -5.20 -15.34
C THR A 71 -1.81 -6.63 -14.81
N ASP A 72 -0.70 -7.10 -14.24
CA ASP A 72 -0.63 -8.40 -13.55
C ASP A 72 -1.46 -8.43 -12.26
N VAL A 73 -1.67 -7.29 -11.58
CA VAL A 73 -2.53 -7.22 -10.37
C VAL A 73 -3.96 -7.64 -10.73
N ALA A 74 -4.47 -7.14 -11.86
CA ALA A 74 -5.83 -7.44 -12.31
C ALA A 74 -6.03 -8.90 -12.72
N ALA A 75 -4.96 -9.61 -13.09
CA ALA A 75 -5.02 -11.03 -13.43
C ALA A 75 -4.96 -11.94 -12.18
N ALA A 76 -4.50 -11.41 -11.04
CA ALA A 76 -4.29 -12.17 -9.81
C ALA A 76 -5.48 -12.10 -8.82
N LEU A 77 -6.48 -11.29 -9.10
CA LEU A 77 -7.68 -11.04 -8.28
C LEU A 77 -8.96 -11.46 -9.03
#